data_AF-A0A242DGT7-F1
#
_entry.id   AF-A0A242DGT7-F1
#
_cell.length_a   1.000
_cell.length_b   1.000
_cell.length_c   1.000
_cell.angle_alpha   90.00
_cell.angle_beta   90.00
_cell.angle_gamma   90.00
#
_symmetry.space_group_name_H-M   'P 1'
#
loop_
_entity.id
_entity.type
_entity.pdbx_description
1 polymer ?
#
loop_
_entity_poly.entity_id
_entity_poly.type
_entity_poly.pdbx_seq_one_letter_code
_entity_poly.pdbx_strand_id
1 'polypeptide(L)' 'MYVVKVLHGYIGKEGRRTREKDPEKLWIFQSKQESEQFAEKIGGRSKHVSKIRKD' A
#
# COMPACT_ATOMS: atom_id res chain seq x y z
N MET A 1 6.54 6.44 5.82
CA MET A 1 5.28 6.31 5.05
C MET A 1 5.23 4.94 4.37
N TYR A 2 4.15 4.21 4.59
CA TYR A 2 3.97 2.84 4.13
C TYR A 2 2.69 2.72 3.31
N VAL A 3 2.67 1.80 2.37
CA VAL A 3 1.50 1.43 1.57
C VAL A 3 1.31 -0.07 1.65
N VAL A 4 0.10 -0.53 1.33
CA VAL A 4 -0.21 -1.94 1.34
C VAL A 4 -0.20 -2.46 -0.10
N LYS A 5 0.72 -3.38 -0.37
CA LYS A 5 0.80 -4.14 -1.61
C LYS A 5 -0.10 -5.36 -1.53
N VAL A 6 -0.93 -5.56 -2.55
CA VAL A 6 -1.79 -6.74 -2.69
C VAL A 6 -1.48 -7.47 -4.00
N LEU A 7 -2.16 -8.58 -4.26
CA LEU A 7 -1.96 -9.36 -5.48
C LEU A 7 -2.15 -8.49 -6.73
N HIS A 8 -1.06 -8.30 -7.47
CA HIS A 8 -0.96 -7.48 -8.68
C HIS A 8 -1.38 -6.00 -8.51
N GLY A 9 -1.18 -5.40 -7.34
CA GLY A 9 -1.48 -3.98 -7.14
C GLY A 9 -1.13 -3.43 -5.76
N TYR A 10 -1.70 -2.27 -5.46
CA TYR A 10 -1.66 -1.59 -4.17
C TYR A 10 -3.09 -1.20 -3.76
N ILE A 11 -3.26 -0.74 -2.53
CA ILE A 11 -4.52 -0.17 -2.06
C ILE A 11 -4.54 1.33 -2.33
N GLY A 12 -5.54 1.78 -3.10
CA GLY A 12 -5.79 3.19 -3.38
C GLY A 12 -6.47 3.89 -2.18
N LYS A 13 -6.52 5.22 -2.21
CA LYS A 13 -7.19 6.02 -1.16
C LYS A 13 -8.67 5.66 -0.96
N GLU A 14 -9.32 5.14 -1.99
CA GLU A 14 -10.70 4.65 -1.93
C GLU A 14 -10.85 3.29 -1.24
N GLY A 15 -9.77 2.72 -0.70
CA GLY A 15 -9.78 1.37 -0.10
C GLY A 15 -9.87 0.23 -1.11
N ARG A 16 -9.81 0.53 -2.41
CA ARG A 16 -9.89 -0.47 -3.49
C ARG A 16 -8.50 -0.83 -4.03
N ARG A 17 -8.38 -2.03 -4.59
CA ARG A 17 -7.17 -2.44 -5.31
C ARG A 17 -6.99 -1.60 -6.57
N THR A 18 -5.80 -1.01 -6.72
CA THR A 18 -5.37 -0.28 -7.91
C THR A 18 -4.03 -0.79 -8.42
N ARG A 19 -3.76 -0.60 -9.73
CA ARG A 19 -2.43 -0.80 -10.33
C ARG A 19 -1.60 0.48 -10.34
N GLU A 20 -2.21 1.61 -10.00
CA GLU A 20 -1.52 2.87 -9.81
C GLU A 20 -0.39 2.71 -8.80
N LYS A 21 0.76 3.31 -9.10
CA LYS A 21 1.97 3.24 -8.28
C LYS A 21 2.32 4.60 -7.69
N ASP A 22 1.64 5.66 -8.11
CA ASP A 22 1.80 7.00 -7.54
C ASP A 22 1.43 7.01 -6.05
N PRO A 23 2.39 7.27 -5.14
CA PRO A 23 2.11 7.32 -3.70
C PRO A 23 0.97 8.28 -3.36
N GLU A 24 0.78 9.37 -4.09
CA GLU A 24 -0.27 10.35 -3.83
C GLU A 24 -1.68 9.81 -4.07
N LYS A 25 -1.82 8.73 -4.85
CA LYS A 25 -3.09 8.06 -5.12
C LYS A 25 -3.28 6.79 -4.29
N LEU A 26 -2.25 6.38 -3.56
CA LEU A 26 -2.29 5.22 -2.67
C LEU A 26 -2.72 5.61 -1.26
N TRP A 27 -3.26 4.61 -0.55
CA TRP A 27 -3.52 4.77 0.87
C TRP A 27 -2.19 4.65 1.63
N ILE A 28 -1.76 5.79 2.20
CA ILE A 28 -0.53 5.88 2.97
C ILE A 28 -0.82 5.77 4.47
N PHE A 29 -0.04 4.92 5.11
CA PHE A 29 0.07 4.78 6.56
C PHE A 29 1.33 5.50 7.05
N GLN A 30 1.22 6.19 8.18
CA GLN A 30 2.36 6.90 8.76
C GLN A 30 3.32 5.91 9.43
N SER A 31 2.76 4.95 10.17
CA SER A 31 3.52 3.90 10.83
C SER A 31 3.60 2.60 10.01
N LYS A 32 4.72 1.89 10.14
CA LYS A 32 4.88 0.54 9.60
C LYS A 32 3.86 -0.42 10.21
N GLN A 33 3.66 -0.31 11.52
CA GLN A 33 2.82 -1.22 12.31
C GLN A 33 1.35 -1.16 11.87
N GLU A 34 0.82 0.04 11.66
CA GLU A 34 -0.55 0.23 11.16
C GLU A 34 -0.73 -0.40 9.78
N SER A 35 0.24 -0.19 8.88
CA SER A 35 0.21 -0.78 7.55
C SER A 35 0.30 -2.30 7.58
N GLU A 36 1.07 -2.88 8.51
CA GLU A 36 1.20 -4.33 8.67
C GLU A 36 -0.07 -4.96 9.21
N GLN A 37 -0.66 -4.38 10.28
CA GLN A 37 -1.95 -4.83 10.83
C GLN A 37 -3.07 -4.79 9.79
N PHE A 38 -3.11 -3.73 8.96
CA PHE A 38 -4.06 -3.65 7.88
C PHE A 38 -3.78 -4.69 6.79
N ALA A 39 -2.51 -4.83 6.38
CA ALA A 39 -2.11 -5.79 5.37
C ALA A 39 -2.46 -7.24 5.76
N GLU A 40 -2.24 -7.61 7.02
CA GLU A 40 -2.56 -8.94 7.56
C GLU A 40 -4.05 -9.26 7.44
N LYS A 41 -4.92 -8.30 7.76
CA LYS A 41 -6.38 -8.46 7.66
C LYS A 41 -6.88 -8.71 6.23
N ILE A 42 -6.23 -8.11 5.22
CA ILE A 42 -6.69 -8.17 3.83
C ILE A 42 -5.86 -9.11 2.93
N GLY A 43 -4.88 -9.82 3.49
CA GLY A 43 -3.99 -10.71 2.71
C GLY A 43 -2.97 -9.97 1.84
N GLY A 44 -2.46 -8.82 2.30
CA GLY A 44 -1.46 -7.99 1.65
C GLY A 44 -0.07 -8.05 2.28
N ARG A 45 0.79 -7.10 1.89
CA ARG A 45 2.11 -6.86 2.48
C ARG A 45 2.37 -5.36 2.63
N SER A 46 2.87 -4.94 3.79
CA SER A 46 3.34 -3.57 4.00
C SER A 46 4.60 -3.29 3.18
N LYS A 47 4.67 -2.12 2.56
CA LYS A 47 5.80 -1.68 1.74
C LYS A 47 6.08 -0.20 1.96
N HIS A 48 7.34 0.15 2.20
CA HIS A 48 7.73 1.55 2.31
C HIS A 48 7.56 2.26 0.95
N VAL A 49 7.06 3.50 0.97
CA VAL A 49 6.78 4.28 -0.25
C VAL A 49 8.02 4.41 -1.15
N SER A 50 9.21 4.59 -0.56
CA SER A 50 10.47 4.67 -1.33
C SER A 50 10.85 3.41 -2.10
N LYS A 51 10.22 2.26 -1.79
CA LYS A 51 10.47 0.98 -2.49
C LYS A 51 9.49 0.76 -3.65
N ILE A 52 8.58 1.69 -3.93
CA ILE A 52 7.66 1.60 -5.06
C ILE A 52 8.44 1.96 -6.33
N ARG A 53 8.57 0.99 -7.26
CA ARG A 53 9.17 1.24 -8.57
C ARG A 53 8.13 1.89 -9.48
N LYS A 54 8.42 3.08 -9.98
CA LYS A 54 7.71 3.69 -11.11
C LYS A 54 8.39 3.10 -12.35
N ASP A 55 7.82 1.98 -12.83
CA ASP A 55 8.16 1.48 -14.18
C ASP A 55 7.51 2.41 -15.20
#